data_AF-A0A935IUN7-F1
#
_entry.id   AF-A0A935IUN7-F1
#
_cell.length_a   1.000
_cell.length_b   1.000
_cell.length_c   1.000
_cell.angle_alpha   90.00
_cell.angle_beta   90.00
_cell.angle_gamma   90.00
#
_symmetry.space_group_name_H-M   'P 1'
#
loop_
_entity.id
_entity.type
_entity.pdbx_description
1 polymer ?
#
loop_
_entity_poly.entity_id
_entity_poly.type
_entity_poly.pdbx_seq_one_letter_code
_entity_poly.pdbx_strand_id
1 'polypeptide(L)'
;MSDLLKRLAYLQTRRDRTPNLDLARDLAARNDKAGIREIAENMRSENKNIQADCVHVIYEIGIIDPKLIAPYAEDFVRLLKSKHGNVVGGAMTALAEIAKIRPDITFKHLEEIKSPRGRLRRHH
;
A
#
# COMPACT_ATOMS: atom_id res chain seq x y z
N MET A 1 -8.58 -18.59 1.25
CA MET A 1 -8.80 -17.14 1.31
C MET A 1 -9.23 -16.80 2.73
N SER A 2 -8.51 -15.94 3.43
CA SER A 2 -8.79 -15.62 4.83
C SER A 2 -10.08 -14.80 5.00
N ASP A 3 -10.62 -14.78 6.22
CA ASP A 3 -11.81 -13.99 6.53
C ASP A 3 -11.57 -12.48 6.48
N LEU A 4 -10.32 -12.05 6.72
CA LEU A 4 -9.92 -10.66 6.56
C LEU A 4 -10.01 -10.22 5.09
N LEU A 5 -9.41 -10.98 4.17
CA LEU A 5 -9.38 -10.62 2.75
C LEU A 5 -10.77 -10.63 2.12
N LYS A 6 -11.70 -11.45 2.62
CA LYS A 6 -13.11 -11.41 2.18
C LYS A 6 -13.76 -10.03 2.38
N ARG A 7 -13.19 -9.16 3.21
CA ARG A 7 -13.67 -7.79 3.45
C ARG A 7 -13.19 -6.79 2.38
N LEU A 8 -12.31 -7.18 1.45
CA LEU A 8 -11.92 -6.33 0.32
C LEU A 8 -13.08 -6.10 -0.64
N ALA A 9 -13.16 -4.92 -1.24
CA ALA A 9 -14.24 -4.54 -2.16
C ALA A 9 -14.40 -5.54 -3.30
N TYR A 10 -13.31 -5.97 -3.94
CA TYR A 10 -13.32 -6.94 -5.03
C TYR A 10 -13.92 -8.28 -4.63
N LEU A 11 -13.56 -8.81 -3.45
CA LEU A 11 -14.08 -10.11 -2.97
C LEU A 11 -15.54 -10.02 -2.51
N GLN A 12 -16.03 -8.81 -2.25
CA GLN A 12 -17.46 -8.52 -2.04
C GLN A 12 -18.19 -8.16 -3.34
N THR A 13 -17.55 -8.24 -4.51
CA THR A 13 -18.11 -7.80 -5.81
C THR A 13 -18.55 -6.33 -5.85
N ARG A 14 -18.00 -5.51 -4.95
CA ARG A 14 -18.28 -4.07 -4.85
C ARG A 14 -17.36 -3.30 -5.80
N ARG A 15 -17.89 -2.23 -6.40
CA ARG A 15 -17.12 -1.34 -7.29
C ARG A 15 -16.61 -0.08 -6.58
N ASP A 16 -17.22 0.26 -5.44
CA ASP A 16 -16.81 1.40 -4.62
C ASP A 16 -15.73 1.01 -3.61
N ARG A 17 -15.04 2.03 -3.08
CA ARG A 17 -13.90 1.86 -2.16
C ARG A 17 -14.33 1.78 -0.69
N THR A 18 -15.62 1.88 -0.37
CA THR A 18 -16.12 1.91 1.02
C THR A 18 -15.65 0.70 1.82
N PRO A 19 -15.70 -0.56 1.32
CA PRO A 19 -15.23 -1.71 2.07
C PRO A 19 -13.75 -1.62 2.47
N ASN A 20 -12.91 -1.09 1.57
CA ASN A 20 -11.48 -0.94 1.81
C ASN A 20 -11.22 0.16 2.86
N LEU A 21 -11.98 1.27 2.81
CA LEU A 21 -11.89 2.35 3.80
C LEU A 21 -12.33 1.88 5.19
N ASP A 22 -13.43 1.13 5.27
CA ASP A 22 -13.93 0.62 6.54
C ASP A 22 -12.99 -0.42 7.14
N LEU A 23 -12.40 -1.28 6.30
CA LEU A 23 -11.37 -2.21 6.71
C LEU A 23 -10.12 -1.48 7.24
N ALA A 24 -9.67 -0.42 6.56
CA ALA A 24 -8.53 0.39 7.02
C ALA A 24 -8.81 1.03 8.39
N ARG A 25 -9.98 1.66 8.57
CA ARG A 25 -10.39 2.26 9.84
C ARG A 25 -10.44 1.25 10.97
N ASP A 26 -11.05 0.09 10.72
CA ASP A 26 -11.15 -0.99 11.71
C ASP A 26 -9.78 -1.53 12.13
N LEU A 27 -8.89 -1.82 11.16
CA LEU A 27 -7.53 -2.30 11.44
C LEU A 27 -6.70 -1.27 12.22
N ALA A 28 -6.79 0.00 11.85
CA ALA A 28 -6.09 1.08 12.53
C ALA A 28 -6.63 1.30 13.95
N ALA A 29 -7.95 1.36 14.13
CA ALA A 29 -8.59 1.56 15.43
C ALA A 29 -8.26 0.43 16.42
N ARG A 30 -8.17 -0.82 15.93
CA ARG A 30 -7.80 -1.98 16.75
C ARG A 30 -6.28 -2.17 16.91
N ASN A 31 -5.46 -1.35 16.25
CA ASN A 31 -4.00 -1.55 16.17
C ASN A 31 -3.66 -3.01 15.78
N ASP A 32 -4.41 -3.56 14.82
CA ASP A 32 -4.40 -4.98 14.46
C ASP A 32 -3.18 -5.31 13.58
N LYS A 33 -2.01 -5.40 14.21
CA LYS A 33 -0.73 -5.63 13.52
C LYS A 33 -0.71 -6.92 12.69
N ALA A 34 -1.45 -7.95 13.12
CA ALA A 34 -1.55 -9.20 12.39
C ALA A 34 -2.34 -9.01 11.09
N GLY A 35 -3.51 -8.38 11.16
CA GLY A 35 -4.30 -8.07 9.98
C GLY A 35 -3.60 -7.10 9.03
N ILE A 36 -2.90 -6.09 9.55
CA ILE A 36 -2.11 -5.16 8.74
C ILE A 36 -0.97 -5.88 8.01
N ARG A 37 -0.29 -6.81 8.68
CA ARG A 37 0.73 -7.67 8.04
C ARG A 37 0.13 -8.50 6.92
N GLU A 38 -1.03 -9.11 7.14
CA GLU A 38 -1.70 -9.91 6.12
C GLU A 38 -2.08 -9.07 4.88
N ILE A 39 -2.59 -7.86 5.07
CA ILE A 39 -2.85 -6.91 3.98
C ILE A 39 -1.54 -6.56 3.25
N ALA A 40 -0.47 -6.29 3.99
CA ALA A 40 0.83 -5.95 3.41
C ALA A 40 1.41 -7.08 2.55
N GLU A 41 1.33 -8.32 3.02
CA GLU A 41 1.77 -9.51 2.26
C GLU A 41 0.98 -9.67 0.94
N ASN A 42 -0.31 -9.33 0.96
CA ASN A 42 -1.18 -9.42 -0.20
C ASN A 42 -1.08 -8.21 -1.17
N MET A 43 -0.27 -7.18 -0.87
CA MET A 43 0.12 -6.16 -1.85
C MET A 43 0.91 -6.71 -3.04
N ARG A 44 1.29 -7.98 -2.99
CA ARG A 44 1.99 -8.71 -4.07
C ARG A 44 1.14 -9.79 -4.72
N SER A 45 -0.16 -9.82 -4.41
CA SER A 45 -1.07 -10.81 -4.96
C SER A 45 -0.98 -10.88 -6.48
N GLU A 46 -1.02 -12.09 -7.02
CA GLU A 46 -1.11 -12.32 -8.46
C GLU A 46 -2.42 -11.77 -9.01
N ASN A 47 -3.49 -11.82 -8.21
CA ASN A 47 -4.77 -11.19 -8.54
C ASN A 47 -4.65 -9.67 -8.38
N LYS A 48 -4.72 -8.95 -9.51
CA LYS A 48 -4.53 -7.49 -9.57
C LYS A 48 -5.62 -6.68 -8.88
N ASN A 49 -6.81 -7.22 -8.73
CA ASN A 49 -7.87 -6.55 -7.99
C ASN A 49 -7.64 -6.67 -6.48
N ILE A 50 -7.25 -7.87 -5.99
CA ILE A 50 -6.82 -8.05 -4.60
C ILE A 50 -5.59 -7.20 -4.29
N GLN A 51 -4.62 -7.18 -5.21
CA GLN A 51 -3.44 -6.33 -5.08
C GLN A 51 -3.82 -4.85 -4.90
N ALA A 52 -4.67 -4.33 -5.79
CA ALA A 52 -5.10 -2.94 -5.76
C ALA A 52 -5.87 -2.60 -4.48
N ASP A 53 -6.77 -3.48 -4.04
CA ASP A 53 -7.52 -3.29 -2.81
C ASP A 53 -6.62 -3.33 -1.57
N CYS A 54 -5.66 -4.25 -1.50
CA CYS A 54 -4.70 -4.29 -0.38
C CYS A 54 -3.83 -3.03 -0.33
N VAL A 55 -3.34 -2.56 -1.48
CA VAL A 55 -2.59 -1.29 -1.56
C VAL A 55 -3.47 -0.13 -1.11
N HIS A 56 -4.75 -0.13 -1.49
CA HIS A 56 -5.71 0.88 -1.05
C HIS A 56 -5.89 0.87 0.46
N VAL A 57 -6.21 -0.28 1.05
CA VAL A 57 -6.38 -0.45 2.50
C VAL A 57 -5.15 0.06 3.24
N ILE A 58 -3.96 -0.40 2.87
CA ILE A 58 -2.75 -0.10 3.65
C ILE A 58 -2.32 1.37 3.55
N TYR A 59 -2.49 2.05 2.40
CA TYR A 59 -2.15 3.48 2.36
C TYR A 59 -3.17 4.31 3.15
N GLU A 60 -4.45 3.91 3.18
CA GLU A 60 -5.49 4.56 4.00
C GLU A 60 -5.21 4.38 5.50
N ILE A 61 -4.67 3.22 5.91
CA ILE A 61 -4.13 3.05 7.27
C ILE A 61 -2.98 4.03 7.52
N GLY A 62 -2.11 4.26 6.54
CA GLY A 62 -1.03 5.24 6.63
C GLY A 62 -1.51 6.69 6.82
N ILE A 63 -2.63 7.05 6.20
CA ILE A 63 -3.27 8.37 6.39
C ILE A 63 -3.81 8.50 7.83
N ILE A 64 -4.30 7.40 8.42
CA ILE A 64 -4.82 7.38 9.79
C ILE A 64 -3.68 7.39 10.82
N ASP A 65 -2.74 6.45 10.71
CA ASP A 65 -1.55 6.36 11.55
C ASP A 65 -0.35 5.78 10.75
N PRO A 66 0.59 6.63 10.32
CA PRO A 66 1.75 6.18 9.54
C PRO A 66 2.67 5.22 10.29
N LYS A 67 2.64 5.19 11.63
CA LYS A 67 3.48 4.28 12.43
C LYS A 67 3.10 2.82 12.20
N LEU A 68 1.83 2.55 11.88
CA LEU A 68 1.33 1.20 11.63
C LEU A 68 1.86 0.62 10.32
N ILE A 69 2.22 1.48 9.36
CA ILE A 69 2.67 1.05 8.03
C ILE A 69 4.17 1.27 7.77
N ALA A 70 4.84 2.03 8.62
CA ALA A 70 6.28 2.28 8.54
C ALA A 70 7.15 1.01 8.41
N PRO A 71 6.83 -0.12 9.08
CA PRO A 71 7.58 -1.36 8.89
C PRO A 71 7.57 -1.92 7.46
N TYR A 72 6.62 -1.50 6.62
CA TYR A 72 6.45 -1.97 5.24
C TYR A 72 6.97 -0.96 4.19
N ALA A 73 7.75 0.05 4.60
CA ALA A 73 8.25 1.09 3.70
C ALA A 73 8.96 0.52 2.45
N GLU A 74 9.80 -0.49 2.63
CA GLU A 74 10.53 -1.15 1.54
C GLU A 74 9.59 -1.89 0.57
N ASP A 75 8.41 -2.34 1.02
CA ASP A 75 7.37 -2.87 0.15
C ASP A 75 6.79 -1.78 -0.76
N PHE A 76 6.50 -0.60 -0.22
CA PHE A 76 6.01 0.52 -1.03
C PHE A 76 7.04 1.00 -2.05
N VAL A 77 8.32 1.07 -1.68
CA VAL A 77 9.40 1.40 -2.63
C VAL A 77 9.42 0.42 -3.81
N ARG A 78 9.23 -0.88 -3.55
CA ARG A 78 9.13 -1.89 -4.61
C ARG A 78 7.93 -1.68 -5.51
N LEU A 79 6.78 -1.28 -4.96
CA LEU A 79 5.56 -1.01 -5.72
C LEU A 79 5.68 0.20 -6.66
N LEU A 80 6.61 1.12 -6.44
CA LEU A 80 6.88 2.23 -7.37
C LEU A 80 7.24 1.75 -8.79
N LYS A 81 7.84 0.56 -8.89
CA LYS A 81 8.21 -0.08 -10.17
C LYS A 81 7.02 -0.73 -10.90
N SER A 82 5.82 -0.68 -10.32
CA SER A 82 4.62 -1.25 -10.93
C SER A 82 4.24 -0.52 -12.23
N LYS A 83 3.76 -1.29 -13.21
CA LYS A 83 3.16 -0.73 -14.44
C LYS A 83 1.75 -0.14 -14.20
N HIS A 84 1.15 -0.39 -13.04
CA HIS A 84 -0.22 0.03 -12.72
C HIS A 84 -0.22 1.36 -11.94
N GLY A 85 -0.78 2.41 -12.56
CA GLY A 85 -0.72 3.77 -12.01
C GLY A 85 -1.39 3.95 -10.65
N ASN A 86 -2.51 3.25 -10.39
CA ASN A 86 -3.18 3.26 -9.09
C ASN A 86 -2.32 2.65 -7.97
N VAL A 87 -1.57 1.59 -8.27
CA VAL A 87 -0.64 0.95 -7.32
C VAL A 87 0.52 1.89 -7.00
N VAL A 88 1.10 2.53 -8.03
CA VAL A 88 2.18 3.51 -7.84
C VAL A 88 1.71 4.70 -7.02
N GLY A 89 0.53 5.26 -7.34
CA GLY A 89 -0.04 6.39 -6.59
C GLY A 89 -0.33 6.06 -5.12
N GLY A 90 -0.87 4.87 -4.84
CA GLY A 90 -1.07 4.39 -3.47
C GLY A 90 0.25 4.23 -2.70
N ALA A 91 1.26 3.64 -3.34
CA ALA A 91 2.59 3.50 -2.74
C ALA A 91 3.27 4.85 -2.46
N MET A 92 3.15 5.81 -3.37
CA MET A 92 3.67 7.17 -3.16
C MET A 92 2.97 7.86 -1.99
N THR A 93 1.64 7.69 -1.86
CA THR A 93 0.85 8.25 -0.75
C THR A 93 1.32 7.66 0.58
N ALA A 94 1.44 6.33 0.67
CA ALA A 94 1.94 5.66 1.86
C ALA A 94 3.35 6.14 2.26
N LEU A 95 4.27 6.26 1.28
CA LEU A 95 5.62 6.76 1.52
C LEU A 95 5.65 8.22 1.99
N ALA A 96 4.76 9.07 1.46
CA ALA A 96 4.63 10.45 1.90
C ALA A 96 4.15 10.55 3.36
N GLU A 97 3.23 9.69 3.78
CA GLU A 97 2.77 9.61 5.18
C GLU A 97 3.87 9.09 6.11
N ILE A 98 4.61 8.05 5.69
CA ILE A 98 5.76 7.53 6.45
C ILE A 98 6.86 8.59 6.58
N ALA A 99 7.11 9.39 5.54
CA ALA A 99 8.13 10.44 5.53
C ALA A 99 7.94 11.47 6.66
N LYS A 100 6.69 11.73 7.06
CA LYS A 100 6.36 12.67 8.15
C LYS A 100 6.90 12.21 9.52
N ILE A 101 7.09 10.90 9.71
CA ILE A 101 7.56 10.31 10.98
C ILE A 101 8.94 9.63 10.87
N ARG A 102 9.36 9.29 9.66
CA ARG A 102 10.59 8.55 9.34
C ARG A 102 11.25 9.15 8.08
N PRO A 103 11.77 10.38 8.14
CA PRO A 103 12.36 11.06 6.99
C PRO A 103 13.60 10.33 6.45
N ASP A 104 14.30 9.56 7.28
CA ASP A 104 15.46 8.75 6.93
C ASP A 104 15.18 7.75 5.80
N ILE A 105 13.99 7.16 5.80
CA ILE A 105 13.53 6.21 4.76
C ILE A 105 13.38 6.94 3.42
N THR A 106 12.83 8.15 3.44
CA THR A 106 12.65 8.95 2.23
C THR A 106 13.98 9.36 1.62
N PHE A 107 14.95 9.76 2.44
CA PHE A 107 16.30 10.10 1.96
C PHE A 107 17.00 8.90 1.33
N LYS A 108 16.87 7.71 1.93
CA LYS A 108 17.45 6.47 1.41
C LYS A 108 16.92 6.11 0.01
N HIS A 109 15.66 6.44 -0.27
CA HIS A 109 14.95 6.06 -1.51
C HIS A 109 14.59 7.26 -2.41
N LEU A 110 15.28 8.39 -2.24
CA LEU A 110 14.93 9.64 -2.89
C LEU A 110 14.91 9.54 -4.42
N GLU A 111 15.83 8.75 -5.00
CA GLU A 111 15.91 8.54 -6.45
C GLU A 111 14.76 7.68 -6.98
N GLU A 112 14.34 6.64 -6.25
CA GLU A 112 13.15 5.85 -6.62
C GLU A 112 11.87 6.69 -6.53
N ILE A 113 11.78 7.59 -5.54
CA ILE A 113 10.62 8.46 -5.33
C ILE A 113 10.55 9.56 -6.39
N LYS A 114 11.67 10.21 -6.71
CA LYS A 114 11.74 11.25 -7.76
C LYS A 114 11.48 10.70 -9.15
N SER A 115 11.84 9.44 -9.39
CA SER A 115 11.65 8.79 -10.68
C SER A 115 11.07 7.38 -10.52
N PRO A 116 9.76 7.26 -10.22
CA PRO A 116 9.09 5.96 -10.01
C PRO A 116 9.24 5.00 -11.20
N ARG A 117 9.56 5.53 -12.39
CA ARG A 117 9.76 4.78 -13.64
C ARG A 117 11.15 4.95 -14.25
N GLY A 118 12.11 5.56 -13.54
CA GLY A 118 13.38 6.06 -14.06
C GLY A 118 14.38 5.05 -14.63
N ARG A 119 14.08 3.75 -14.62
CA ARG A 119 14.96 2.70 -15.18
C ARG A 119 14.42 1.96 -16.40
N LEU A 120 13.33 2.44 -17.04
CA LEU A 120 12.77 1.83 -18.26
C LEU A 120 13.12 2.57 -19.57
N ARG A 121 14.15 3.43 -19.57
CA ARG A 121 14.72 4.02 -20.79
C ARG A 121 16.22 3.75 -20.91
N ARG A 122 16.60 2.47 -20.89
CA ARG A 122 17.88 1.99 -21.45
C ARG A 122 17.66 0.60 -22.05
N HIS A 123 17.02 0.55 -23.20
CA HIS A 123 17.26 -0.51 -24.18
C HIS A 123 17.42 0.15 -25.54
N HIS A 124 18.40 -0.38 -26.27
CA HIS A 124 19.04 0.08 -27.49
C HIS A 124 18.09 0.47 -28.62
#